data_AF-A0A243RUA2-F1
#
_entry.id   AF-A0A243RUA2-F1
#
_cell.length_a   1.000
_cell.length_b   1.000
_cell.length_c   1.000
_cell.angle_alpha   90.00
_cell.angle_beta   90.00
_cell.angle_gamma   90.00
#
_symmetry.space_group_name_H-M   'P 1'
#
loop_
_entity.id
_entity.type
_entity.pdbx_description
1 polymer ?
#
loop_
_entity_poly.entity_id
_entity_poly.type
_entity_poly.pdbx_seq_one_letter_code
_entity_poly.pdbx_strand_id
1 'polypeptide(L)'
;MVMFLFLVVALAVVVAAVTLAVVGGGENGPLPEAAPERLRDPLPPDRPVDRGDVESLRFPLAARGYRMADVDDALSRLGAELAERDARIADLESALAGARAAAGHGPVSGDNHTSAGNHVSMDKPAPGQEDRP
;
A
#
# COMPACT_ATOMS: atom_id res chain seq x y z
N MET A 1 -48.22 -40.47 33.74
CA MET A 1 -47.63 -40.69 32.40
C MET A 1 -47.88 -39.51 31.46
N VAL A 2 -49.14 -39.08 31.27
CA VAL A 2 -49.49 -37.94 30.38
C VAL A 2 -48.84 -36.61 30.78
N MET A 3 -48.76 -36.30 32.08
CA MET A 3 -48.13 -35.07 32.58
C MET A 3 -46.62 -34.99 32.28
N PHE A 4 -45.93 -36.13 32.30
CA PHE A 4 -44.52 -36.23 31.94
C PHE A 4 -44.31 -35.99 30.44
N LEU A 5 -45.18 -36.56 29.59
CA LEU A 5 -45.16 -36.29 28.16
C LEU A 5 -45.41 -34.82 27.85
N PHE A 6 -46.31 -34.16 28.57
CA PHE A 6 -46.53 -32.72 28.47
C PHE A 6 -45.27 -31.92 28.80
N LEU A 7 -44.55 -32.29 29.86
CA LEU A 7 -43.30 -31.63 30.23
C LEU A 7 -42.23 -31.82 29.15
N VAL A 8 -42.09 -33.02 28.60
CA VAL A 8 -41.13 -33.31 27.53
C VAL A 8 -41.47 -32.54 26.26
N VAL A 9 -42.75 -32.48 25.87
CA VAL A 9 -43.20 -31.72 24.70
C VAL A 9 -43.00 -30.22 24.92
N ALA A 10 -43.33 -29.70 26.10
CA ALA A 10 -43.09 -28.29 26.43
C ALA A 10 -41.60 -27.96 26.37
N LEU A 11 -40.74 -28.82 26.92
CA LEU A 11 -39.28 -28.65 26.83
C LEU A 11 -38.80 -28.68 25.38
N ALA A 12 -39.28 -29.63 24.57
CA ALA A 12 -38.91 -29.72 23.16
C ALA A 12 -39.32 -28.47 22.37
N VAL A 13 -40.51 -27.91 22.64
CA VAL A 13 -40.99 -26.67 22.04
C VAL A 13 -40.12 -25.48 22.46
N VAL A 14 -39.77 -25.38 23.74
CA VAL A 14 -38.89 -24.30 24.24
C VAL A 14 -37.51 -24.41 23.60
N VAL A 15 -36.91 -25.61 23.56
CA VAL A 15 -35.62 -25.83 22.90
C VAL A 15 -35.70 -25.49 21.42
N ALA A 16 -36.74 -25.94 20.71
CA ALA A 16 -36.93 -25.62 19.29
C ALA A 16 -37.12 -24.11 19.04
N ALA A 17 -37.84 -23.42 19.91
CA ALA A 17 -38.02 -21.97 19.81
C ALA A 17 -36.70 -21.22 20.06
N VAL A 18 -35.92 -21.64 21.06
CA VAL A 18 -34.61 -21.05 21.36
C VAL A 18 -33.62 -21.33 20.24
N THR A 19 -33.57 -22.55 19.71
CA THR A 19 -32.69 -22.86 18.59
C THR A 19 -33.10 -22.09 17.34
N LEU A 20 -34.40 -21.97 17.05
CA LEU A 20 -34.87 -21.15 15.93
C LEU A 20 -34.60 -19.66 16.14
N ALA A 21 -34.65 -19.14 17.37
CA ALA A 21 -34.28 -17.76 17.66
C ALA A 21 -32.77 -17.50 17.50
N VAL A 22 -31.93 -18.44 17.95
CA VAL A 22 -30.46 -18.36 17.82
C VAL A 22 -30.00 -18.56 16.38
N VAL A 23 -30.66 -19.46 15.62
CA VAL A 23 -30.31 -19.80 14.24
C VAL A 23 -31.01 -18.89 13.21
N GLY A 24 -32.23 -18.44 13.51
CA GLY A 24 -33.09 -17.63 12.63
C GLY A 24 -33.11 -16.13 12.96
N GLY A 25 -32.39 -15.69 13.99
CA GLY A 25 -32.20 -14.27 14.34
C GLY A 25 -31.27 -13.53 13.38
N GLY A 26 -31.50 -13.66 12.07
CA GLY A 26 -30.75 -12.96 11.02
C GLY A 26 -31.59 -12.35 9.90
N GLU A 27 -32.93 -12.52 9.89
CA GLU A 27 -33.71 -11.97 8.77
C GLU A 27 -35.12 -11.43 9.06
N ASN A 28 -35.78 -11.71 10.21
CA ASN A 28 -37.18 -11.25 10.40
C ASN A 28 -37.58 -10.97 11.87
N GLY A 29 -36.93 -9.99 12.53
CA GLY A 29 -37.35 -9.46 13.83
C GLY A 29 -37.66 -7.95 13.75
N PRO A 30 -38.73 -7.43 14.40
CA PRO A 30 -39.12 -6.01 14.35
C PRO A 30 -38.27 -5.11 15.26
N LEU A 31 -37.13 -5.60 15.75
CA LEU A 31 -36.16 -4.79 16.46
C LEU A 31 -35.16 -4.28 15.41
N PRO A 32 -34.89 -2.97 15.32
CA PRO A 32 -33.87 -2.47 14.42
C PRO A 32 -32.57 -3.18 14.77
N GLU A 33 -32.05 -3.91 13.79
CA GLU A 33 -30.74 -4.56 13.82
C GLU A 33 -29.78 -3.62 14.54
N ALA A 34 -29.35 -3.99 15.76
CA ALA A 34 -28.34 -3.23 16.47
C ALA A 34 -27.15 -3.19 15.53
N ALA A 35 -26.94 -2.03 14.87
CA ALA A 35 -26.00 -1.91 13.78
C ALA A 35 -24.67 -2.47 14.31
N PRO A 36 -24.16 -3.59 13.74
CA PRO A 36 -23.06 -4.33 14.31
C PRO A 36 -21.98 -3.31 14.61
N GLU A 37 -21.67 -3.19 15.91
CA GLU A 37 -20.88 -2.12 16.49
C GLU A 37 -19.66 -1.97 15.59
N ARG A 38 -19.66 -0.87 14.83
CA ARG A 38 -18.79 -0.66 13.69
C ARG A 38 -17.39 -0.44 14.25
N LEU A 39 -16.71 -1.53 14.60
CA LEU A 39 -15.25 -1.62 14.67
C LEU A 39 -14.71 -1.52 13.23
N ARG A 40 -15.12 -0.45 12.56
CA ARG A 40 -14.70 -0.11 11.21
C ARG A 40 -13.44 0.69 11.39
N ASP A 41 -12.31 0.00 11.33
CA ASP A 41 -11.16 0.60 10.68
C ASP A 41 -11.22 0.13 9.21
N PRO A 42 -11.99 0.80 8.35
CA PRO A 42 -12.10 0.39 6.96
C PRO A 42 -10.76 0.61 6.27
N LEU A 43 -10.47 -0.23 5.28
CA LEU A 43 -9.32 -0.01 4.40
C LEU A 43 -9.32 1.44 3.88
N PRO A 44 -8.15 2.08 3.80
CA PRO A 44 -8.08 3.48 3.42
C PRO A 44 -8.64 3.68 2.01
N PRO A 45 -9.61 4.59 1.81
CA PRO A 45 -10.20 4.82 0.49
C PRO A 45 -9.33 5.68 -0.42
N ASP A 46 -8.45 6.49 0.17
CA ASP A 46 -7.72 7.56 -0.53
C ASP A 46 -6.28 7.17 -0.90
N ARG A 47 -5.79 6.02 -0.42
CA ARG A 47 -4.46 5.49 -0.72
C ARG A 47 -4.52 3.99 -1.05
N PRO A 48 -3.56 3.46 -1.81
CA PRO A 48 -3.38 2.02 -1.95
C PRO A 48 -3.29 1.34 -0.59
N VAL A 49 -3.91 0.17 -0.48
CA VAL A 49 -3.85 -0.68 0.71
C VAL A 49 -2.43 -1.20 0.87
N ASP A 50 -1.91 -1.13 2.08
CA ASP A 50 -0.62 -1.74 2.43
C ASP A 50 -0.81 -3.01 3.28
N ARG A 51 0.29 -3.70 3.56
CA ARG A 51 0.28 -4.91 4.39
C ARG A 51 -0.23 -4.65 5.82
N GLY A 52 0.11 -3.52 6.42
CA GLY A 52 -0.30 -3.15 7.77
C GLY A 52 -1.82 -2.93 7.87
N ASP A 53 -2.42 -2.34 6.83
CA ASP A 53 -3.87 -2.15 6.71
C ASP A 53 -4.62 -3.49 6.64
N VAL A 54 -4.03 -4.51 6.00
CA VAL A 54 -4.62 -5.86 5.95
C VAL A 54 -4.51 -6.56 7.32
N GLU A 55 -3.37 -6.42 8.01
CA GLU A 55 -3.14 -7.03 9.33
C GLU A 55 -3.99 -6.40 10.45
N SER A 56 -4.32 -5.11 10.33
CA SER A 56 -5.18 -4.39 11.27
C SER A 56 -6.67 -4.64 11.04
N LEU A 57 -7.06 -5.23 9.90
CA LEU A 57 -8.44 -5.43 9.51
C LEU A 57 -9.17 -6.37 10.49
N ARG A 58 -10.39 -6.00 10.88
CA ARG A 58 -11.24 -6.79 11.79
C ARG A 58 -12.62 -6.99 11.18
N PHE A 59 -12.98 -8.25 10.97
CA PHE A 59 -14.29 -8.62 10.42
C PHE A 59 -15.29 -8.91 11.54
N PRO A 60 -16.51 -8.35 11.47
CA PRO A 60 -17.58 -8.72 12.39
C PRO A 60 -18.02 -10.17 12.15
N LEU A 61 -18.43 -10.85 13.23
CA LEU A 61 -18.96 -12.21 13.18
C LEU A 61 -20.38 -12.21 12.59
N ALA A 62 -20.65 -13.13 11.67
CA ALA A 62 -21.99 -13.32 11.06
C ALA A 62 -22.50 -14.76 11.29
N ALA A 63 -23.82 -14.92 11.44
CA ALA A 63 -24.46 -16.22 11.70
C ALA A 63 -24.19 -17.29 10.63
N ARG A 64 -23.89 -16.86 9.39
CA ARG A 64 -23.19 -17.65 8.37
C ARG A 64 -21.97 -16.86 7.93
N GLY A 65 -20.80 -17.49 7.99
CA GLY A 65 -19.55 -16.90 7.57
C GLY A 65 -18.57 -17.94 7.04
N TYR A 66 -17.56 -17.47 6.31
CA TYR A 66 -16.38 -18.28 6.03
C TYR A 66 -15.67 -18.62 7.34
N ARG A 67 -14.92 -19.73 7.35
CA ARG A 67 -14.11 -20.07 8.52
C ARG A 67 -13.01 -19.01 8.68
N MET A 68 -12.89 -18.44 9.87
CA MET A 68 -11.90 -17.38 10.12
C MET A 68 -10.48 -17.86 9.83
N ALA A 69 -10.12 -19.10 10.18
CA ALA A 69 -8.79 -19.64 9.85
C ALA A 69 -8.48 -19.61 8.33
N ASP A 70 -9.42 -20.03 7.49
CA ASP A 70 -9.22 -20.04 6.03
C ASP A 70 -9.12 -18.60 5.47
N VAL A 71 -9.88 -17.67 6.05
CA VAL A 71 -9.84 -16.25 5.68
C VAL A 71 -8.52 -15.61 6.14
N ASP A 72 -8.10 -15.85 7.38
CA ASP A 72 -6.88 -15.32 7.97
C ASP A 72 -5.64 -15.83 7.24
N ASP A 73 -5.62 -17.11 6.84
CA ASP A 73 -4.56 -17.70 6.03
C ASP A 73 -4.50 -17.05 4.64
N ALA A 74 -5.65 -16.84 4.00
CA ALA A 74 -5.73 -16.18 2.70
C ALA A 74 -5.27 -14.71 2.79
N LEU A 75 -5.70 -13.96 3.81
CA LEU A 75 -5.30 -12.58 4.03
C LEU A 75 -3.82 -12.45 4.37
N SER A 76 -3.26 -13.37 5.16
CA SER A 76 -1.84 -13.41 5.49
C SER A 76 -0.99 -13.62 4.23
N ARG A 77 -1.42 -14.54 3.35
CA ARG A 77 -0.75 -14.75 2.06
C ARG A 77 -0.85 -13.52 1.16
N LEU A 78 -2.03 -12.93 1.04
CA LEU A 78 -2.23 -11.72 0.23
C LEU A 78 -1.41 -10.53 0.76
N GLY A 79 -1.33 -10.34 2.08
CA GLY A 79 -0.51 -9.31 2.70
C GLY A 79 0.99 -9.50 2.43
N ALA A 80 1.46 -10.75 2.36
CA ALA A 80 2.83 -11.05 1.95
C ALA A 80 3.10 -10.71 0.47
N GLU A 81 2.19 -11.11 -0.43
CA GLU A 81 2.30 -10.80 -1.85
C GLU A 81 2.23 -9.28 -2.11
N LEU A 82 1.41 -8.56 -1.35
CA LEU A 82 1.31 -7.10 -1.41
C LEU A 82 2.63 -6.43 -1.02
N ALA A 83 3.23 -6.85 0.11
CA ALA A 83 4.52 -6.30 0.54
C ALA A 83 5.65 -6.56 -0.47
N GLU A 84 5.66 -7.73 -1.13
CA GLU A 84 6.63 -8.01 -2.20
C GLU A 84 6.43 -7.09 -3.41
N ARG A 85 5.18 -6.85 -3.81
CA ARG A 85 4.84 -5.92 -4.91
C ARG A 85 5.25 -4.49 -4.57
N ASP A 86 4.95 -4.03 -3.36
CA ASP A 86 5.28 -2.67 -2.91
C ASP A 86 6.79 -2.44 -2.87
N ALA A 87 7.56 -3.42 -2.38
CA ALA A 87 9.02 -3.37 -2.42
C ALA A 87 9.55 -3.26 -3.85
N ARG A 88 9.00 -4.06 -4.78
CA ARG A 88 9.38 -4.01 -6.19
C ARG A 88 9.03 -2.68 -6.85
N ILE A 89 7.89 -2.08 -6.50
CA ILE A 89 7.50 -0.76 -7.00
C ILE A 89 8.49 0.29 -6.48
N ALA A 90 8.82 0.28 -5.19
CA ALA A 90 9.78 1.22 -4.59
C ALA A 90 11.16 1.14 -5.25
N ASP A 91 11.64 -0.06 -5.58
CA ASP A 91 12.90 -0.27 -6.30
C ASP A 91 12.85 0.33 -7.71
N LEU A 92 11.77 0.09 -8.45
CA LEU A 92 11.58 0.62 -9.81
C LEU A 92 11.46 2.15 -9.81
N GLU A 93 10.74 2.71 -8.85
CA GLU A 93 10.60 4.16 -8.68
C GLU A 93 11.94 4.83 -8.33
N SER A 94 12.74 4.18 -7.47
CA SER A 94 14.09 4.64 -7.11
C SER A 94 15.03 4.61 -8.32
N ALA A 95 14.99 3.54 -9.13
CA ALA A 95 15.77 3.45 -10.35
C ALA A 95 15.37 4.51 -11.38
N LEU A 96 14.07 4.75 -11.55
CA LEU A 96 13.53 5.80 -12.41
C LEU A 96 13.95 7.20 -11.95
N ALA A 97 13.89 7.47 -10.64
CA ALA A 97 14.32 8.73 -10.06
C ALA A 97 15.83 8.97 -10.28
N GLY A 98 16.65 7.94 -10.07
CA GLY A 98 18.09 7.98 -10.35
C GLY A 98 18.40 8.25 -11.82
N ALA A 99 17.69 7.59 -12.74
CA ALA A 99 17.85 7.80 -14.19
C ALA A 99 17.48 9.24 -14.61
N ARG A 100 16.39 9.80 -14.05
CA ARG A 100 15.99 11.20 -14.29
C ARG A 100 17.01 12.19 -13.75
N ALA A 101 17.57 11.93 -12.57
CA ALA A 101 18.62 12.77 -11.98
C ALA A 101 19.88 12.78 -12.87
N ALA A 102 20.30 11.61 -13.37
CA ALA A 102 21.44 11.50 -14.29
C ALA A 102 21.20 12.21 -15.63
N ALA A 103 19.98 12.14 -16.18
CA ALA A 103 19.62 12.83 -17.41
C ALA A 103 19.56 14.37 -17.24
N GLY A 104 19.13 14.85 -16.06
CA GLY A 104 19.08 16.28 -15.74
C GLY A 104 20.44 16.92 -15.42
N HIS A 105 21.44 16.11 -15.01
CA HIS A 105 22.82 16.54 -14.76
C HIS A 105 23.74 16.33 -15.97
N GLY A 106 23.21 16.52 -17.20
CA GLY A 106 24.03 16.55 -18.42
C GLY A 106 25.25 17.47 -18.23
N PRO A 107 26.40 17.13 -18.85
CA PRO A 107 27.68 17.71 -18.48
C PRO A 107 27.58 19.22 -18.57
N VAL A 108 27.73 19.92 -17.45
CA VAL A 108 28.16 21.31 -17.44
C VAL A 108 29.55 21.27 -18.07
N SER A 109 29.55 21.39 -19.39
CA SER A 109 30.72 21.61 -20.20
C SER A 109 31.29 22.92 -19.70
N GLY A 110 32.39 22.80 -18.95
CA GLY A 110 33.15 23.93 -18.44
C GLY A 110 33.91 24.60 -19.57
N ASP A 111 33.20 25.22 -20.50
CA ASP A 111 33.78 26.15 -21.47
C ASP A 111 33.97 27.50 -20.77
N ASN A 112 34.82 27.52 -19.75
CA ASN A 112 35.36 28.77 -19.22
C ASN A 112 36.57 29.15 -20.06
N HIS A 113 36.26 29.81 -21.18
CA HIS A 113 37.20 30.58 -21.97
C HIS A 113 37.76 31.73 -21.11
N THR A 114 38.79 31.46 -20.30
CA THR A 114 39.65 32.54 -19.79
C THR A 114 40.67 32.89 -20.87
N SER A 115 40.17 33.61 -21.87
CA SER A 115 40.96 34.59 -22.59
C SER A 115 41.10 35.81 -21.69
N ALA A 116 42.21 35.87 -20.96
CA ALA A 116 42.68 37.10 -20.34
C ALA A 116 44.18 36.99 -20.04
N GLY A 117 45.00 37.57 -20.91
CA GLY A 117 46.32 38.06 -20.51
C GLY A 117 47.55 37.49 -21.20
N ASN A 118 47.64 37.57 -22.53
CA ASN A 118 48.96 37.75 -23.15
C ASN A 118 48.92 38.91 -24.16
N HIS A 119 48.81 40.12 -23.61
CA HIS A 119 49.15 41.35 -24.33
C HIS A 119 50.58 41.75 -23.92
N VAL A 120 51.55 41.39 -24.75
CA VAL A 120 52.81 42.14 -24.85
C VAL A 120 52.84 42.74 -26.25
N SER A 121 52.63 44.05 -26.29
CA SER A 121 52.78 44.94 -27.42
C SER A 121 54.21 44.93 -27.97
N MET A 122 54.28 44.98 -29.31
CA MET A 122 55.28 45.62 -30.20
C MET A 122 56.77 45.30 -29.98
N ASP A 123 57.50 44.87 -31.01
CA ASP A 123 57.87 45.81 -32.07
C ASP A 123 57.95 45.21 -33.49
N LYS A 124 57.69 46.07 -34.47
CA LYS A 124 57.61 45.80 -35.93
C LYS A 124 59.02 45.87 -36.56
N PRO A 125 59.31 45.15 -37.66
CA PRO A 125 60.69 44.95 -38.13
C PRO A 125 61.17 46.02 -39.13
N ALA A 126 62.49 46.15 -39.25
CA ALA A 126 63.15 46.69 -40.44
C ALA A 126 64.26 45.73 -40.90
N PRO A 127 64.33 45.37 -42.20
CA PRO A 127 65.39 44.55 -42.76
C PRO A 127 66.50 45.44 -43.34
N GLY A 128 67.76 45.01 -43.20
CA GLY A 128 68.81 45.45 -44.09
C GLY A 128 70.20 45.57 -43.47
N GLN A 129 71.17 45.11 -44.27
CA GLN A 129 72.58 45.50 -44.33
C GLN A 129 73.53 44.59 -43.52
N GLU A 130 74.17 43.65 -44.21
CA GLU A 130 75.49 43.80 -44.90
C GLU A 130 76.61 43.47 -43.91
N ASP A 131 77.17 42.26 -43.97
CA ASP A 131 78.28 41.86 -44.84
C ASP A 131 79.66 42.20 -44.21
N ARG A 132 80.50 41.15 -44.18
CA ARG A 132 81.98 41.11 -44.05
C ARG A 132 82.62 41.23 -42.65
N PRO A 133 83.87 40.74 -42.51
CA PRO A 133 84.49 39.52 -43.04
C PRO A 133 84.86 38.49 -41.95
#